data_AF-A0A2A4WSX5-F1
#
_entry.id   AF-A0A2A4WSX5-F1
#
_cell.length_a   1.000
_cell.length_b   1.000
_cell.length_c   1.000
_cell.angle_alpha   90.00
_cell.angle_beta   90.00
_cell.angle_gamma   90.00
#
_symmetry.space_group_name_H-M   'P 1'
#
loop_
_entity.id
_entity.type
_entity.pdbx_description
1 polymer ?
#
loop_
_entity_poly.entity_id
_entity_poly.type
_entity_poly.pdbx_seq_one_letter_code
_entity_poly.pdbx_strand_id
1 'polypeptide(L)'
;MKNTKTNKSNESNDSIVPDVDNPGTEFNPEWIDDIRVNLSAVKRRTSTLTARRTVKKEWQAAWLVKAISCIDLTTLSGQDTPGKVRRLCAKARTPVSLEIQKELGIHDLNLTTGAVCVYHEMVPTAVKALKGSNIPVAAVSTGFPAGLSSMEIRIQEIKSSVAAGAREIDIVITRAHVLNGNWQALYDEVKAFKKACGKAHMKSIIATGELSTLNNVAKASMVSMMAGSDFIKTSTGMEPI
;
A
#
# COMPACT_ATOMS: atom_id res chain seq x y z
N MET A 1 50.62 28.08 -11.84
CA MET A 1 49.19 27.91 -12.20
C MET A 1 48.51 27.18 -11.07
N LYS A 2 47.37 27.72 -10.61
CA LYS A 2 46.68 27.35 -9.37
C LYS A 2 46.07 25.96 -9.45
N ASN A 3 46.23 25.22 -8.36
CA ASN A 3 45.68 23.90 -8.11
C ASN A 3 44.25 24.08 -7.57
N THR A 4 43.22 23.69 -8.33
CA THR A 4 41.83 23.66 -7.85
C THR A 4 41.26 22.27 -8.07
N LYS A 5 41.39 21.43 -7.03
CA LYS A 5 40.58 20.22 -6.84
C LYS A 5 39.18 20.65 -6.42
N THR A 6 38.22 20.56 -7.32
CA THR A 6 36.79 20.62 -6.99
C THR A 6 36.36 19.29 -6.38
N ASN A 7 36.00 19.32 -5.09
CA ASN A 7 35.32 18.24 -4.38
C ASN A 7 33.97 17.95 -5.07
N LYS A 8 33.81 16.75 -5.62
CA LYS A 8 32.50 16.19 -5.92
C LYS A 8 31.86 15.78 -4.59
N SER A 9 30.83 16.51 -4.19
CA SER A 9 29.94 16.15 -3.09
C SER A 9 29.25 14.82 -3.38
N ASN A 10 29.24 13.93 -2.38
CA ASN A 10 28.52 12.66 -2.36
C ASN A 10 27.08 12.82 -2.86
N GLU A 11 26.78 12.27 -4.02
CA GLU A 11 25.42 11.90 -4.40
C GLU A 11 24.98 10.77 -3.47
N SER A 12 23.95 11.04 -2.67
CA SER A 12 23.28 10.04 -1.87
C SER A 12 22.75 8.96 -2.81
N ASN A 13 23.22 7.74 -2.59
CA ASN A 13 22.81 6.55 -3.29
C ASN A 13 21.37 6.23 -2.86
N ASP A 14 20.38 6.92 -3.46
CA ASP A 14 18.97 6.60 -3.36
C ASP A 14 18.76 5.23 -4.00
N SER A 15 18.80 4.19 -3.17
CA SER A 15 18.65 2.81 -3.60
C SER A 15 17.21 2.55 -4.05
N ILE A 16 17.01 2.77 -5.35
CA ILE A 16 16.16 2.08 -6.33
C ILE A 16 15.20 1.03 -5.74
N VAL A 17 14.00 1.48 -5.37
CA VAL A 17 12.80 0.82 -5.89
C VAL A 17 12.35 1.72 -7.03
N PRO A 18 12.25 1.26 -8.28
CA PRO A 18 11.71 2.10 -9.34
C PRO A 18 10.32 2.54 -8.89
N ASP A 19 10.05 3.85 -8.95
CA ASP A 19 8.69 4.40 -9.00
C ASP A 19 8.04 3.78 -10.25
N VAL A 20 7.49 2.57 -10.12
CA VAL A 20 6.65 1.98 -11.16
C VAL A 20 5.30 2.66 -11.01
N ASP A 21 5.25 3.90 -11.49
CA ASP A 21 4.02 4.65 -11.66
C ASP A 21 3.20 3.96 -12.75
N ASN A 22 1.97 3.57 -12.43
CA ASN A 22 1.05 3.02 -13.40
C ASN A 22 0.38 4.18 -14.16
N PRO A 23 0.72 4.42 -15.44
CA PRO A 23 0.12 5.51 -16.22
C PRO A 23 -1.39 5.30 -16.48
N GLY A 24 -1.90 4.09 -16.22
CA GLY A 24 -3.24 3.67 -16.59
C GLY A 24 -3.38 3.46 -18.10
N THR A 25 -4.62 3.20 -18.51
CA THR A 25 -5.07 3.10 -19.90
C THR A 25 -6.48 3.64 -20.00
N GLU A 26 -6.96 3.89 -21.21
CA GLU A 26 -8.38 4.16 -21.44
C GLU A 26 -9.23 2.97 -21.02
N PHE A 27 -10.45 3.26 -20.54
CA PHE A 27 -11.37 2.24 -20.06
C PHE A 27 -11.74 1.29 -21.20
N ASN A 28 -11.48 -0.01 -21.00
CA ASN A 28 -11.86 -1.06 -21.93
C ASN A 28 -12.82 -2.07 -21.25
N PRO A 29 -14.12 -2.06 -21.59
CA PRO A 29 -15.08 -3.00 -21.01
C PRO A 29 -14.84 -4.45 -21.42
N GLU A 30 -14.27 -4.70 -22.62
CA GLU A 30 -14.03 -6.07 -23.12
C GLU A 30 -13.08 -6.84 -22.20
N TRP A 31 -12.15 -6.15 -21.52
CA TRP A 31 -11.20 -6.77 -20.59
C TRP A 31 -11.87 -7.36 -19.34
N ILE A 32 -13.09 -6.92 -19.03
CA ILE A 32 -13.85 -7.37 -17.86
C ILE A 32 -15.11 -8.16 -18.22
N ASP A 33 -15.57 -8.11 -19.46
CA ASP A 33 -16.80 -8.78 -19.91
C ASP A 33 -16.72 -10.30 -19.80
N ASP A 34 -15.56 -10.88 -20.13
CA ASP A 34 -15.34 -12.32 -20.12
C ASP A 34 -14.69 -12.86 -18.84
N ILE A 35 -14.44 -12.01 -17.84
CA ILE A 35 -13.90 -12.48 -16.57
C ILE A 35 -14.90 -13.43 -15.91
N ARG A 36 -14.49 -14.70 -15.78
CA ARG A 36 -15.23 -15.77 -15.10
C ARG A 36 -14.28 -16.50 -14.16
N VAL A 37 -14.61 -16.48 -12.87
CA VAL A 37 -13.86 -17.16 -11.81
C VAL A 37 -14.62 -18.42 -11.41
N ASN A 38 -13.99 -19.58 -11.61
CA ASN A 38 -14.50 -20.85 -11.11
C ASN A 38 -14.26 -20.96 -9.60
N LEU A 39 -15.26 -20.60 -8.80
CA LEU A 39 -15.16 -20.56 -7.34
C LEU A 39 -14.72 -21.90 -6.74
N SER A 40 -15.25 -23.02 -7.22
CA SER A 40 -14.91 -24.36 -6.73
C SER A 40 -13.45 -24.72 -7.00
N ALA A 41 -12.94 -24.37 -8.19
CA ALA A 41 -11.53 -24.58 -8.52
C ALA A 41 -10.62 -23.68 -7.67
N VAL A 42 -10.98 -22.41 -7.47
CA VAL A 42 -10.23 -21.50 -6.59
C VAL A 42 -10.20 -22.03 -5.17
N LYS A 43 -11.34 -22.38 -4.58
CA LYS A 43 -11.43 -22.94 -3.21
C LYS A 43 -10.59 -24.21 -3.05
N ARG A 44 -10.65 -25.12 -4.03
CA ARG A 44 -9.83 -26.35 -4.03
C ARG A 44 -8.34 -26.02 -4.14
N ARG A 45 -7.96 -25.05 -4.96
CA ARG A 45 -6.55 -24.66 -5.09
C ARG A 45 -6.02 -23.99 -3.82
N THR A 46 -6.78 -23.05 -3.25
CA THR A 46 -6.36 -22.32 -2.05
C THR A 46 -6.26 -23.22 -0.83
N SER A 47 -7.14 -24.21 -0.67
CA SER A 47 -7.02 -25.19 0.42
C SER A 47 -5.73 -26.02 0.36
N THR A 48 -5.18 -26.26 -0.84
CA THR A 48 -3.87 -26.94 -0.95
C THR A 48 -2.70 -26.07 -0.53
N LEU A 49 -2.83 -24.73 -0.52
CA LEU A 49 -1.75 -23.82 -0.12
C LEU A 49 -1.52 -23.88 1.40
N THR A 50 -2.59 -23.97 2.20
CA THR A 50 -2.50 -24.03 3.67
C THR A 50 -1.98 -25.38 4.17
N ALA A 51 -2.23 -26.46 3.42
CA ALA A 51 -1.76 -27.80 3.77
C ALA A 51 -0.27 -28.04 3.48
N ARG A 52 0.39 -27.18 2.70
CA ARG A 52 1.78 -27.35 2.27
C ARG A 52 2.74 -26.57 3.16
N ARG A 53 3.65 -27.26 3.84
CA ARG A 53 4.87 -26.65 4.42
C ARG A 53 6.00 -26.67 3.40
N THR A 54 5.93 -25.79 2.40
CA THR A 54 6.91 -25.72 1.30
C THR A 54 8.28 -25.21 1.73
N VAL A 55 8.36 -24.42 2.79
CA VAL A 55 9.59 -23.77 3.25
C VAL A 55 10.07 -24.44 4.54
N LYS A 56 11.34 -24.86 4.60
CA LYS A 56 11.93 -25.60 5.72
C LYS A 56 13.09 -24.83 6.37
N LYS A 57 13.23 -24.92 7.70
CA LYS A 57 14.39 -24.49 8.49
C LYS A 57 14.86 -23.06 8.17
N GLU A 58 16.12 -22.87 7.77
CA GLU A 58 16.74 -21.57 7.49
C GLU A 58 15.98 -20.75 6.45
N TRP A 59 15.34 -21.41 5.47
CA TRP A 59 14.51 -20.73 4.48
C TRP A 59 13.26 -20.11 5.12
N GLN A 60 12.72 -20.69 6.20
CA GLN A 60 11.58 -20.09 6.90
C GLN A 60 11.97 -18.76 7.53
N ALA A 61 13.15 -18.69 8.16
CA ALA A 61 13.68 -17.45 8.71
C ALA A 61 13.90 -16.42 7.60
N ALA A 62 14.52 -16.80 6.49
CA ALA A 62 14.74 -15.90 5.35
C ALA A 62 13.43 -15.35 4.77
N TRP A 63 12.39 -16.19 4.63
CA TRP A 63 11.07 -15.75 4.16
C TRP A 63 10.35 -14.84 5.17
N LEU A 64 10.50 -15.07 6.47
CA LEU A 64 9.97 -14.17 7.51
C LEU A 64 10.68 -12.81 7.48
N VAL A 65 12.01 -12.80 7.34
CA VAL A 65 12.79 -11.57 7.15
C VAL A 65 12.33 -10.83 5.89
N LYS A 66 12.12 -11.53 4.78
CA LYS A 66 11.59 -10.93 3.56
C LYS A 66 10.18 -10.38 3.78
N ALA A 67 9.31 -11.13 4.46
CA ALA A 67 7.95 -10.68 4.77
C ALA A 67 7.97 -9.37 5.56
N ILE A 68 8.86 -9.22 6.55
CA ILE A 68 9.02 -7.97 7.32
C ILE A 68 9.32 -6.78 6.41
N SER A 69 10.19 -6.95 5.41
CA SER A 69 10.50 -5.89 4.42
C SER A 69 9.31 -5.48 3.55
N CYS A 70 8.26 -6.31 3.50
CA CYS A 70 7.04 -6.07 2.73
C CYS A 70 5.86 -5.63 3.61
N ILE A 71 6.08 -5.37 4.91
CA ILE A 71 5.02 -4.92 5.82
C ILE A 71 4.78 -3.41 5.65
N ASP A 72 3.54 -3.04 5.39
CA ASP A 72 3.01 -1.70 5.69
C ASP A 72 2.66 -1.68 7.19
N LEU A 73 3.57 -1.18 8.02
CA LEU A 73 3.38 -1.25 9.47
C LEU A 73 2.33 -0.21 9.87
N THR A 74 1.16 -0.69 10.28
CA THR A 74 -0.06 0.12 10.29
C THR A 74 -0.56 0.39 11.71
N THR A 75 -1.05 1.61 11.95
CA THR A 75 -1.99 1.90 13.04
C THR A 75 -3.13 2.77 12.52
N LEU A 76 -4.36 2.29 12.70
CA LEU A 76 -5.58 2.95 12.25
C LEU A 76 -6.63 2.91 13.36
N SER A 77 -6.26 3.40 14.54
CA SER A 77 -7.14 3.43 15.71
C SER A 77 -7.63 4.84 15.98
N GLY A 78 -8.90 4.99 16.38
CA GLY A 78 -9.41 6.28 16.88
C GLY A 78 -8.65 6.82 18.10
N GLN A 79 -7.88 5.96 18.80
CA GLN A 79 -7.04 6.33 19.93
C GLN A 79 -5.58 6.60 19.54
N ASP A 80 -5.29 6.83 18.26
CA ASP A 80 -3.95 7.14 17.81
C ASP A 80 -3.50 8.53 18.29
N THR A 81 -2.30 8.56 18.86
CA THR A 81 -1.65 9.76 19.36
C THR A 81 -0.27 9.90 18.72
N PRO A 82 0.31 11.11 18.69
CA PRO A 82 1.66 11.29 18.18
C PRO A 82 2.71 10.40 18.87
N GLY A 83 2.54 10.11 20.16
CA GLY A 83 3.43 9.20 20.90
C GLY A 83 3.35 7.76 20.40
N LYS A 84 2.14 7.25 20.15
CA LYS A 84 1.93 5.90 19.59
C LYS A 84 2.50 5.80 18.17
N VAL A 85 2.29 6.82 17.34
CA VAL A 85 2.82 6.87 15.96
C VAL A 85 4.34 6.93 15.95
N ARG A 86 4.98 7.72 16.82
CA ARG A 86 6.45 7.71 16.96
C ARG A 86 6.99 6.34 17.34
N ARG A 87 6.34 5.62 18.27
CA ARG A 87 6.73 4.25 18.64
C ARG A 87 6.57 3.29 17.46
N LEU A 88 5.50 3.40 16.69
CA LEU A 88 5.31 2.63 15.45
C LEU A 88 6.44 2.89 14.46
N CYS A 89 6.80 4.15 14.23
CA CYS A 89 7.90 4.54 13.34
C CYS A 89 9.27 4.02 13.82
N ALA A 90 9.52 4.03 15.13
CA ALA A 90 10.73 3.42 15.69
C ALA A 90 10.78 1.90 15.42
N LYS A 91 9.64 1.21 15.58
CA LYS A 91 9.52 -0.21 15.23
C LYS A 91 9.68 -0.47 13.73
N ALA A 92 9.20 0.42 12.86
CA ALA A 92 9.40 0.32 11.42
C ALA A 92 10.88 0.41 11.01
N ARG A 93 11.65 1.28 11.69
CA ARG A 93 13.10 1.43 11.50
C ARG A 93 13.92 0.24 12.00
N THR A 94 13.45 -0.43 13.05
CA THR A 94 14.15 -1.58 13.65
C THR A 94 13.13 -2.64 14.04
N PRO A 95 12.58 -3.38 13.06
CA PRO A 95 11.47 -4.31 13.28
C PRO A 95 11.89 -5.59 14.01
N VAL A 96 13.18 -5.90 14.02
CA VAL A 96 13.78 -7.06 14.69
C VAL A 96 14.88 -6.57 15.63
N SER A 97 15.01 -7.17 16.82
CA SER A 97 16.06 -6.78 17.78
C SER A 97 17.46 -7.04 17.21
N LEU A 98 18.46 -6.26 17.63
CA LEU A 98 19.85 -6.42 17.18
C LEU A 98 20.44 -7.79 17.52
N GLU A 99 20.02 -8.39 18.65
CA GLU A 99 20.43 -9.72 19.06
C GLU A 99 19.98 -10.78 18.04
N ILE A 100 18.68 -10.80 17.70
CA ILE A 100 18.13 -11.72 16.69
C ILE A 100 18.76 -11.44 15.32
N GLN A 101 18.99 -10.18 14.97
CA GLN A 101 19.66 -9.85 13.70
C GLN A 101 21.09 -10.42 13.61
N LYS A 102 21.84 -10.41 14.72
CA LYS A 102 23.19 -10.99 14.78
C LYS A 102 23.14 -12.51 14.72
N GLU A 103 22.23 -13.14 15.47
CA GLU A 103 22.04 -14.60 15.45
C GLU A 103 21.66 -15.13 14.07
N LEU A 104 20.83 -14.38 13.34
CA LEU A 104 20.44 -14.71 11.96
C LEU A 104 21.48 -14.29 10.91
N GLY A 105 22.54 -13.56 11.29
CA GLY A 105 23.54 -13.06 10.35
C GLY A 105 23.01 -12.00 9.37
N ILE A 106 21.94 -11.27 9.73
CA ILE A 106 21.27 -10.29 8.86
C ILE A 106 21.49 -8.84 9.26
N HIS A 107 22.32 -8.58 10.27
CA HIS A 107 22.55 -7.23 10.80
C HIS A 107 22.98 -6.20 9.74
N ASP A 108 23.71 -6.63 8.71
CA ASP A 108 24.16 -5.77 7.61
C ASP A 108 23.06 -5.46 6.57
N LEU A 109 21.91 -6.15 6.62
CA LEU A 109 20.80 -5.92 5.69
C LEU A 109 20.08 -4.59 5.93
N ASN A 110 20.29 -3.93 7.08
CA ASN A 110 19.56 -2.73 7.50
C ASN A 110 18.04 -2.89 7.35
N LEU A 111 17.50 -4.02 7.82
CA LEU A 111 16.11 -4.39 7.64
C LEU A 111 15.16 -3.32 8.23
N THR A 112 14.29 -2.78 7.38
CA THR A 112 13.14 -1.95 7.77
C THR A 112 11.84 -2.59 7.31
N THR A 113 10.70 -2.05 7.74
CA THR A 113 9.42 -2.35 7.09
C THR A 113 9.31 -1.63 5.74
N GLY A 114 8.35 -2.05 4.92
CA GLY A 114 8.12 -1.47 3.58
C GLY A 114 7.57 -0.05 3.65
N ALA A 115 6.59 0.17 4.53
CA ALA A 115 6.01 1.50 4.78
C ALA A 115 5.52 1.62 6.23
N VAL A 116 5.05 2.82 6.61
CA VAL A 116 4.21 3.05 7.79
C VAL A 116 2.88 3.64 7.34
N CYS A 117 1.78 2.99 7.70
CA CYS A 117 0.43 3.42 7.33
C CYS A 117 -0.32 4.01 8.53
N VAL A 118 -0.88 5.21 8.38
CA VAL A 118 -1.57 5.97 9.44
C VAL A 118 -2.80 6.72 8.89
N TYR A 119 -3.63 7.25 9.79
CA TYR A 119 -4.64 8.24 9.42
C TYR A 119 -4.01 9.56 8.97
N HIS A 120 -4.72 10.29 8.10
CA HIS A 120 -4.28 11.57 7.53
C HIS A 120 -3.75 12.56 8.59
N GLU A 121 -4.43 12.70 9.73
CA GLU A 121 -4.03 13.59 10.84
C GLU A 121 -2.66 13.25 11.43
N MET A 122 -2.24 11.99 11.33
CA MET A 122 -0.97 11.50 11.88
C MET A 122 0.19 11.56 10.88
N VAL A 123 -0.07 11.88 9.60
CA VAL A 123 0.96 11.95 8.55
C VAL A 123 2.12 12.88 8.93
N PRO A 124 1.90 14.13 9.38
CA PRO A 124 3.02 15.02 9.75
C PRO A 124 3.90 14.44 10.86
N THR A 125 3.29 13.75 11.83
CA THR A 125 4.02 13.09 12.91
C THR A 125 4.87 11.94 12.39
N ALA A 126 4.31 11.08 11.54
CA ALA A 126 5.01 9.93 10.97
C ALA A 126 6.17 10.38 10.06
N VAL A 127 5.93 11.35 9.17
CA VAL A 127 6.94 11.93 8.27
C VAL A 127 8.12 12.49 9.08
N LYS A 128 7.85 13.27 10.13
CA LYS A 128 8.90 13.79 11.02
C LYS A 128 9.69 12.67 11.70
N ALA A 129 9.02 11.63 12.19
CA ALA A 129 9.67 10.52 12.88
C ALA A 129 10.51 9.62 11.94
N LEU A 130 10.13 9.51 10.66
CA LEU A 130 10.81 8.70 9.65
C LEU A 130 11.83 9.49 8.81
N LYS A 131 12.07 10.76 9.13
CA LYS A 131 13.09 11.56 8.43
C LYS A 131 14.44 10.84 8.39
N GLY A 132 14.96 10.62 7.19
CA GLY A 132 16.25 9.96 6.96
C GLY A 132 16.25 8.42 7.02
N SER A 133 15.09 7.75 7.10
CA SER A 133 15.03 6.27 7.01
C SER A 133 14.66 5.73 5.63
N ASN A 134 14.30 6.60 4.68
CA ASN A 134 13.70 6.23 3.38
C ASN A 134 12.42 5.35 3.46
N ILE A 135 11.83 5.17 4.64
CA ILE A 135 10.55 4.44 4.79
C ILE A 135 9.41 5.39 4.39
N PRO A 136 8.61 5.07 3.36
CA PRO A 136 7.45 5.88 2.97
C PRO A 136 6.36 5.89 4.05
N VAL A 137 5.69 7.03 4.16
CA VAL A 137 4.46 7.16 4.93
C VAL A 137 3.29 6.99 3.97
N ALA A 138 2.45 6.01 4.27
CA ALA A 138 1.16 5.80 3.66
C ALA A 138 0.06 6.46 4.51
N ALA A 139 -0.90 7.10 3.85
CA ALA A 139 -2.11 7.60 4.49
C ALA A 139 -3.32 6.83 3.97
N VAL A 140 -4.21 6.41 4.86
CA VAL A 140 -5.57 6.06 4.42
C VAL A 140 -6.37 7.34 4.18
N SER A 141 -7.08 7.38 3.05
CA SER A 141 -7.87 8.54 2.63
C SER A 141 -9.23 8.10 2.07
N THR A 142 -9.96 9.03 1.48
CA THR A 142 -11.22 8.82 0.75
C THR A 142 -12.37 8.35 1.63
N GLY A 143 -12.53 8.91 2.82
CA GLY A 143 -13.60 8.58 3.75
C GLY A 143 -13.43 7.19 4.39
N PHE A 144 -12.18 6.76 4.58
CA PHE A 144 -11.85 5.50 5.23
C PHE A 144 -12.56 5.35 6.59
N PRO A 145 -13.07 4.16 6.96
CA PRO A 145 -13.03 2.91 6.17
C PRO A 145 -14.19 2.73 5.19
N ALA A 146 -15.27 3.50 5.36
CA ALA A 146 -16.53 3.27 4.65
C ALA A 146 -16.47 3.70 3.17
N GLY A 147 -15.74 4.78 2.85
CA GLY A 147 -15.64 5.30 1.48
C GLY A 147 -16.83 6.15 1.03
N LEU A 148 -17.69 6.60 1.96
CA LEU A 148 -19.01 7.17 1.65
C LEU A 148 -19.10 8.70 1.69
N SER A 149 -18.01 9.40 2.02
CA SER A 149 -17.95 10.87 1.93
C SER A 149 -18.10 11.33 0.47
N SER A 150 -18.52 12.59 0.26
CA SER A 150 -18.66 13.13 -1.09
C SER A 150 -17.34 13.06 -1.88
N MET A 151 -17.41 12.96 -3.20
CA MET A 151 -16.22 12.88 -4.07
C MET A 151 -15.26 14.06 -3.84
N GLU A 152 -15.80 15.26 -3.64
CA GLU A 152 -15.01 16.46 -3.35
C GLU A 152 -14.19 16.31 -2.08
N ILE A 153 -14.83 15.90 -0.97
CA ILE A 153 -14.14 15.69 0.32
C ILE A 153 -13.06 14.62 0.16
N ARG A 154 -13.38 13.51 -0.50
CA ARG A 154 -12.43 12.40 -0.72
C ARG A 154 -11.20 12.84 -1.53
N ILE A 155 -11.37 13.66 -2.56
CA ILE A 155 -10.26 14.26 -3.31
C ILE A 155 -9.43 15.21 -2.44
N GLN A 156 -10.08 16.03 -1.61
CA GLN A 156 -9.37 16.96 -0.72
C GLN A 156 -8.59 16.24 0.38
N GLU A 157 -9.10 15.12 0.89
CA GLU A 157 -8.37 14.27 1.83
C GLU A 157 -7.07 13.77 1.21
N ILE A 158 -7.11 13.23 -0.02
CA ILE A 158 -5.91 12.78 -0.75
C ILE A 158 -4.90 13.93 -0.86
N LYS A 159 -5.34 15.08 -1.38
CA LYS A 159 -4.47 16.25 -1.57
C LYS A 159 -3.85 16.72 -0.25
N SER A 160 -4.62 16.70 0.83
CA SER A 160 -4.14 17.08 2.16
C SER A 160 -3.08 16.11 2.68
N SER A 161 -3.29 14.80 2.52
CA SER A 161 -2.31 13.78 2.90
C SER A 161 -1.01 13.89 2.10
N VAL A 162 -1.11 14.11 0.78
CA VAL A 162 0.07 14.35 -0.09
C VAL A 162 0.80 15.63 0.33
N ALA A 163 0.07 16.73 0.54
CA ALA A 163 0.65 17.99 1.00
C ALA A 163 1.33 17.89 2.37
N ALA A 164 0.83 17.01 3.25
CA ALA A 164 1.43 16.69 4.54
C ALA A 164 2.68 15.80 4.44
N GLY A 165 3.02 15.31 3.25
CA GLY A 165 4.24 14.54 2.96
C GLY A 165 4.05 13.02 2.89
N ALA A 166 2.81 12.53 2.80
CA ALA A 166 2.58 11.12 2.47
C ALA A 166 3.14 10.82 1.07
N ARG A 167 3.91 9.74 0.95
CA ARG A 167 4.42 9.24 -0.36
C ARG A 167 3.53 8.16 -0.95
N GLU A 168 2.63 7.61 -0.13
CA GLU A 168 1.67 6.59 -0.55
C GLU A 168 0.28 6.96 -0.05
N ILE A 169 -0.75 6.63 -0.84
CA ILE A 169 -2.15 6.90 -0.50
C ILE A 169 -2.95 5.62 -0.70
N ASP A 170 -3.56 5.14 0.38
CA ASP A 170 -4.45 4.00 0.38
C ASP A 170 -5.89 4.53 0.28
N ILE A 171 -6.48 4.44 -0.92
CA ILE A 171 -7.86 4.86 -1.19
C ILE A 171 -8.83 3.70 -0.99
N VAL A 172 -10.08 4.01 -0.67
CA VAL A 172 -11.19 3.07 -0.57
C VAL A 172 -12.16 3.37 -1.72
N ILE A 173 -12.42 2.37 -2.56
CA ILE A 173 -13.37 2.54 -3.67
C ILE A 173 -14.81 2.63 -3.18
N THR A 174 -15.67 3.24 -3.98
CA THR A 174 -17.13 3.15 -3.80
C THR A 174 -17.59 1.75 -4.22
N ARG A 175 -17.76 0.86 -3.23
CA ARG A 175 -18.20 -0.53 -3.42
C ARG A 175 -19.54 -0.64 -4.16
N ALA A 176 -20.42 0.34 -4.00
CA ALA A 176 -21.70 0.38 -4.71
C ALA A 176 -21.53 0.40 -6.24
N HIS A 177 -20.46 0.98 -6.78
CA HIS A 177 -20.18 0.91 -8.21
C HIS A 177 -19.92 -0.53 -8.66
N VAL A 178 -19.16 -1.30 -7.87
CA VAL A 178 -18.90 -2.73 -8.14
C VAL A 178 -20.19 -3.54 -8.03
N LEU A 179 -20.94 -3.37 -6.93
CA LEU A 179 -22.14 -4.15 -6.65
C LEU A 179 -23.27 -3.91 -7.68
N ASN A 180 -23.35 -2.69 -8.22
CA ASN A 180 -24.29 -2.33 -9.27
C ASN A 180 -23.74 -2.55 -10.69
N GLY A 181 -22.52 -3.07 -10.83
CA GLY A 181 -21.87 -3.28 -12.14
C GLY A 181 -21.55 -1.99 -12.91
N ASN A 182 -21.49 -0.85 -12.22
CA ASN A 182 -21.15 0.44 -12.81
C ASN A 182 -19.62 0.63 -12.90
N TRP A 183 -19.00 -0.12 -13.81
CA TRP A 183 -17.55 -0.17 -13.98
C TRP A 183 -16.95 1.14 -14.49
N GLN A 184 -17.68 1.88 -15.33
CA GLN A 184 -17.25 3.20 -15.80
C GLN A 184 -17.15 4.18 -14.62
N ALA A 185 -18.15 4.22 -13.73
CA ALA A 185 -18.09 5.09 -12.56
C ALA A 185 -16.94 4.73 -11.61
N LEU A 186 -16.66 3.43 -11.43
CA LEU A 186 -15.48 2.99 -10.67
C LEU A 186 -14.18 3.46 -11.33
N TYR A 187 -14.06 3.31 -12.65
CA TYR A 187 -12.89 3.76 -13.41
C TYR A 187 -12.68 5.28 -13.24
N ASP A 188 -13.74 6.07 -13.44
CA ASP A 188 -13.68 7.53 -13.36
C ASP A 188 -13.32 8.01 -11.95
N GLU A 189 -13.88 7.36 -10.92
CA GLU A 189 -13.55 7.63 -9.52
C GLU A 189 -12.07 7.36 -9.23
N VAL A 190 -11.57 6.18 -9.58
CA VAL A 190 -10.17 5.81 -9.32
C VAL A 190 -9.21 6.67 -10.14
N LYS A 191 -9.55 7.02 -11.39
CA LYS A 191 -8.74 7.93 -12.23
C LYS A 191 -8.67 9.32 -11.62
N ALA A 192 -9.77 9.82 -11.06
CA ALA A 192 -9.79 11.09 -10.34
C ALA A 192 -8.95 11.05 -9.06
N PHE A 193 -8.98 9.94 -8.31
CA PHE A 193 -8.11 9.74 -7.15
C PHE A 193 -6.63 9.67 -7.54
N LYS A 194 -6.26 8.92 -8.59
CA LYS A 194 -4.89 8.86 -9.11
C LYS A 194 -4.38 10.25 -9.46
N LYS A 195 -5.19 11.04 -10.15
CA LYS A 195 -4.87 12.44 -10.47
C LYS A 195 -4.64 13.28 -9.21
N ALA A 196 -5.42 13.07 -8.15
CA ALA A 196 -5.26 13.78 -6.89
C ALA A 196 -4.00 13.37 -6.11
N CYS A 197 -3.57 12.11 -6.22
CA CYS A 197 -2.33 11.60 -5.64
C CYS A 197 -1.07 12.25 -6.27
N GLY A 198 -1.15 12.66 -7.54
CA GLY A 198 0.01 13.19 -8.26
C GLY A 198 1.12 12.15 -8.34
N LYS A 199 2.27 12.43 -7.72
CA LYS A 199 3.41 11.50 -7.68
C LYS A 199 3.33 10.47 -6.54
N ALA A 200 2.38 10.62 -5.60
CA ALA A 200 2.25 9.64 -4.53
C ALA A 200 1.73 8.31 -5.09
N HIS A 201 2.34 7.20 -4.65
CA HIS A 201 1.97 5.86 -5.05
C HIS A 201 0.59 5.50 -4.48
N MET A 202 -0.36 5.16 -5.34
CA MET A 202 -1.75 4.94 -4.96
C MET A 202 -2.07 3.45 -4.83
N LYS A 203 -2.60 3.07 -3.68
CA LYS A 203 -3.11 1.73 -3.41
C LYS A 203 -4.64 1.75 -3.35
N SER A 204 -5.32 1.03 -4.25
CA SER A 204 -6.78 0.93 -4.23
C SER A 204 -7.24 -0.23 -3.36
N ILE A 205 -7.83 0.08 -2.21
CA ILE A 205 -8.55 -0.87 -1.37
C ILE A 205 -9.89 -1.18 -2.02
N ILE A 206 -10.03 -2.42 -2.51
CA ILE A 206 -11.26 -2.88 -3.16
C ILE A 206 -12.23 -3.60 -2.22
N ALA A 207 -11.82 -3.85 -0.98
CA ALA A 207 -12.62 -4.51 0.06
C ALA A 207 -13.23 -5.85 -0.39
N THR A 208 -12.37 -6.80 -0.75
CA THR A 208 -12.74 -8.07 -1.38
C THR A 208 -13.80 -8.87 -0.62
N GLY A 209 -13.88 -8.72 0.70
CA GLY A 209 -14.89 -9.37 1.55
C GLY A 209 -16.31 -8.84 1.35
N GLU A 210 -16.47 -7.64 0.80
CA GLU A 210 -17.75 -6.95 0.65
C GLU A 210 -18.21 -6.85 -0.82
N LEU A 211 -17.45 -7.44 -1.77
CA LEU A 211 -17.77 -7.42 -3.20
C LEU A 211 -18.65 -8.58 -3.68
N SER A 212 -19.14 -9.42 -2.74
CA SER A 212 -20.01 -10.59 -2.94
C SER A 212 -19.43 -11.77 -3.75
N THR A 213 -18.74 -11.52 -4.87
CA THR A 213 -18.22 -12.58 -5.76
C THR A 213 -16.77 -12.35 -6.15
N LEU A 214 -16.02 -13.44 -6.43
CA LEU A 214 -14.67 -13.33 -6.95
C LEU A 214 -14.60 -12.73 -8.37
N ASN A 215 -15.69 -12.81 -9.14
CA ASN A 215 -15.80 -12.08 -10.42
C ASN A 215 -15.72 -10.57 -10.17
N ASN A 216 -16.50 -10.08 -9.19
CA ASN A 216 -16.47 -8.66 -8.83
C ASN A 216 -15.09 -8.23 -8.31
N VAL A 217 -14.43 -9.07 -7.51
CA VAL A 217 -13.04 -8.84 -7.07
C VAL A 217 -12.09 -8.70 -8.26
N ALA A 218 -12.13 -9.64 -9.21
CA ALA A 218 -11.27 -9.62 -10.38
C ALA A 218 -11.55 -8.42 -11.29
N LYS A 219 -12.83 -8.10 -11.54
CA LYS A 219 -13.25 -6.94 -12.34
C LYS A 219 -12.86 -5.62 -11.69
N ALA A 220 -13.12 -5.45 -10.39
CA ALA A 220 -12.73 -4.25 -9.64
C ALA A 220 -11.21 -4.05 -9.67
N SER A 221 -10.43 -5.13 -9.48
CA SER A 221 -8.96 -5.08 -9.61
C SER A 221 -8.54 -4.60 -11.00
N MET A 222 -9.11 -5.18 -12.06
CA MET A 222 -8.78 -4.79 -13.44
C MET A 222 -9.13 -3.32 -13.72
N VAL A 223 -10.32 -2.89 -13.32
CA VAL A 223 -10.77 -1.50 -13.51
C VAL A 223 -9.88 -0.52 -12.76
N SER A 224 -9.54 -0.81 -11.50
CA SER A 224 -8.63 0.04 -10.72
C SER A 224 -7.22 0.11 -11.34
N MET A 225 -6.70 -1.01 -11.87
CA MET A 225 -5.42 -1.01 -12.60
C MET A 225 -5.50 -0.20 -13.90
N MET A 226 -6.59 -0.32 -14.68
CA MET A 226 -6.80 0.50 -15.87
C MET A 226 -6.84 2.00 -15.53
N ALA A 227 -7.44 2.36 -14.39
CA ALA A 227 -7.54 3.74 -13.92
C ALA A 227 -6.23 4.31 -13.33
N GLY A 228 -5.14 3.52 -13.30
CA GLY A 228 -3.83 3.97 -12.84
C GLY A 228 -3.52 3.66 -11.37
N SER A 229 -4.24 2.73 -10.72
CA SER A 229 -3.84 2.23 -9.41
C SER A 229 -2.51 1.50 -9.48
N ASP A 230 -1.57 1.86 -8.60
CA ASP A 230 -0.23 1.26 -8.58
C ASP A 230 -0.21 -0.05 -7.77
N PHE A 231 -1.16 -0.20 -6.84
CA PHE A 231 -1.32 -1.39 -6.03
C PHE A 231 -2.79 -1.71 -5.76
N ILE A 232 -3.19 -2.98 -5.91
CA ILE A 232 -4.52 -3.43 -5.51
C ILE A 232 -4.45 -4.00 -4.08
N LYS A 233 -5.14 -3.34 -3.16
CA LYS A 233 -5.18 -3.70 -1.74
C LYS A 233 -6.50 -4.42 -1.43
N THR A 234 -6.40 -5.53 -0.70
CA THR A 234 -7.54 -6.44 -0.50
C THR A 234 -8.64 -5.84 0.36
N SER A 235 -8.31 -5.33 1.54
CA SER A 235 -9.29 -4.90 2.56
C SER A 235 -8.82 -3.67 3.32
N THR A 236 -9.75 -3.03 4.03
CA THR A 236 -9.41 -1.92 4.95
C THR A 236 -8.84 -2.46 6.26
N GLY A 237 -9.14 -3.71 6.61
CA GLY A 237 -8.79 -4.30 7.89
C GLY A 237 -9.78 -3.93 9.01
N MET A 238 -10.87 -3.24 8.65
CA MET A 238 -11.97 -2.89 9.55
C MET A 238 -13.22 -3.74 9.30
N GLU A 239 -13.28 -4.45 8.17
CA GLU A 239 -14.37 -5.39 7.87
C GLU A 239 -14.24 -6.68 8.72
N PRO A 240 -15.37 -7.31 9.12
CA PRO A 240 -15.35 -8.63 9.73
C PRO A 240 -14.84 -9.71 8.75
N ILE A 241 -14.13 -10.71 9.28
CA ILE A 241 -13.62 -11.88 8.54
C ILE A 241 -14.60 -13.05 8.63
#